data_AF-A0A2K2FI35-F1
#
_entry.id   AF-A0A2K2FI35-F1
#
_cell.length_a   1.000
_cell.length_b   1.000
_cell.length_c   1.000
_cell.angle_alpha   90.00
_cell.angle_beta   90.00
_cell.angle_gamma   90.00
#
_symmetry.space_group_name_H-M   'P 1'
#
loop_
_entity.id
_entity.type
_entity.pdbx_description
1 polymer ?
#
loop_
_entity_poly.entity_id
_entity_poly.type
_entity_poly.pdbx_seq_one_letter_code
_entity_poly.pdbx_strand_id
1 'polypeptide(L)'
;MIDCPNCGNITKDNVKIYNESLRKQNISISPILPTCKLCGAEVAVTHTCNGGNIIVLNGTCGSGKTTIAELFADKGWLTVDGDCAIQSLRHKKGTKQYEWNELTEEIICEIDILSLFCKNIVLSHVILPEDYKKFVEIFESRNLKYKLILLKPQYQVAVERCQTRTCHTSITPEKWIKHFYDVLVFDQHQFDIIDNSDMTAEDTIERIQDLAYRG
;
A
#
# COMPACT_ATOMS: atom_id res chain seq x y z
N MET A 1 -4.85 -4.10 21.19
CA MET A 1 -5.00 -3.04 22.22
C MET A 1 -4.28 -1.79 21.72
N ILE A 2 -4.60 -0.60 22.22
CA ILE A 2 -3.91 0.65 21.82
C ILE A 2 -3.40 1.32 23.09
N ASP A 3 -2.09 1.40 23.23
CA ASP A 3 -1.43 1.93 24.43
C ASP A 3 -0.70 3.24 24.11
N CYS A 4 -1.01 4.27 24.88
CA CYS A 4 -0.38 5.58 24.79
C CYS A 4 0.54 5.75 26.00
N PRO A 5 1.84 6.07 25.81
CA PRO A 5 2.79 6.16 26.91
C PRO A 5 2.41 7.19 27.98
N ASN A 6 1.66 8.23 27.59
CA ASN A 6 1.24 9.31 28.50
C ASN A 6 -0.21 9.19 29.00
N CYS A 7 -1.05 8.37 28.36
CA CYS A 7 -2.49 8.30 28.64
C CYS A 7 -2.96 6.89 29.01
N GLY A 8 -2.06 5.90 28.96
CA GLY A 8 -2.38 4.48 29.11
C GLY A 8 -3.22 3.96 27.94
N ASN A 9 -4.06 2.97 28.24
CA ASN A 9 -4.94 2.35 27.25
C ASN A 9 -5.99 3.33 26.73
N ILE A 10 -6.03 3.51 25.40
CA ILE A 10 -6.99 4.39 24.72
C ILE A 10 -7.84 3.61 23.71
N THR A 11 -8.98 4.19 23.35
CA THR A 11 -9.85 3.67 22.28
C THR A 11 -9.43 4.19 20.92
N LYS A 12 -9.83 3.49 19.84
CA LYS A 12 -9.52 3.88 18.46
C LYS A 12 -10.00 5.29 18.10
N ASP A 13 -11.08 5.77 18.72
CA ASP A 13 -11.62 7.11 18.46
C ASP A 13 -10.67 8.22 18.92
N ASN A 14 -9.76 7.92 19.86
CA ASN A 14 -8.73 8.82 20.37
C ASN A 14 -7.40 8.71 19.62
N VAL A 15 -7.37 8.03 18.47
CA VAL A 15 -6.15 7.85 17.66
C VAL A 15 -6.24 8.66 16.37
N LYS A 16 -5.19 9.43 16.07
CA LYS A 16 -4.92 9.98 14.74
C LYS A 16 -3.98 9.02 14.02
N ILE A 17 -4.41 8.46 12.90
CA ILE A 17 -3.69 7.40 12.18
C ILE A 17 -2.53 7.96 11.33
N TYR A 18 -2.81 9.03 10.60
CA TYR A 18 -1.91 9.55 9.57
C TYR A 18 -1.01 10.66 10.09
N ASN A 19 0.25 10.64 9.68
CA ASN A 19 1.20 11.72 9.94
C ASN A 19 1.67 12.38 8.64
N GLU A 20 0.96 13.43 8.24
CA GLU A 20 1.24 14.21 7.03
C GLU A 20 2.63 14.85 7.03
N SER A 21 3.22 15.11 8.19
CA SER A 21 4.55 15.73 8.28
C SER A 21 5.67 14.81 7.80
N LEU A 22 5.43 13.50 7.76
CA LEU A 22 6.37 12.53 7.21
C LEU A 22 6.31 12.42 5.69
N ARG A 23 5.21 12.89 5.07
CA ARG A 23 4.94 12.72 3.65
C ARG A 23 5.98 13.47 2.80
N LYS A 24 6.69 12.73 1.94
CA LYS A 24 7.71 13.28 1.02
C LYS A 24 7.29 13.35 -0.44
N GLN A 25 6.13 12.80 -0.77
CA GLN A 25 5.57 12.75 -2.12
C GLN A 25 4.32 13.62 -2.19
N ASN A 26 4.00 14.12 -3.39
CA ASN A 26 2.81 14.91 -3.66
C ASN A 26 1.62 13.99 -3.98
N ILE A 27 1.31 13.09 -3.04
CA ILE A 27 0.18 12.14 -3.11
C ILE A 27 -0.78 12.42 -1.96
N SER A 28 -2.06 12.07 -2.10
CA SER A 28 -3.06 12.26 -1.04
C SER A 28 -2.88 11.25 0.11
N ILE A 29 -2.31 10.07 -0.19
CA ILE A 29 -1.99 9.04 0.79
C ILE A 29 -0.88 9.52 1.74
N SER A 30 -1.08 9.32 3.04
CA SER A 30 -0.15 9.77 4.08
C SER A 30 0.45 8.60 4.85
N PRO A 31 1.72 8.70 5.32
CA PRO A 31 2.34 7.69 6.17
C PRO A 31 1.51 7.38 7.42
N ILE A 32 1.48 6.10 7.80
CA ILE A 32 0.70 5.61 8.93
C ILE A 32 1.60 5.58 10.16
N LEU A 33 1.34 6.54 11.05
CA LEU A 33 2.03 6.65 12.33
C LEU A 33 1.01 7.05 13.40
N PRO A 34 0.37 6.06 14.05
CA PRO A 34 -0.67 6.31 15.04
C PRO A 34 -0.17 7.19 16.19
N THR A 35 -0.93 8.23 16.49
CA THR A 35 -0.68 9.16 17.60
C THR A 35 -1.94 9.37 18.44
N CYS A 36 -1.75 9.64 19.72
CA CYS A 36 -2.84 9.95 20.64
C CYS A 36 -3.37 11.36 20.38
N LYS A 37 -4.67 11.52 20.13
CA LYS A 37 -5.30 12.84 19.94
C LYS A 37 -5.23 13.73 21.18
N LEU A 38 -5.08 13.15 22.37
CA LEU A 38 -5.09 13.89 23.64
C LEU A 38 -3.73 14.54 23.96
N CYS A 39 -2.63 13.85 23.68
CA CYS A 39 -1.29 14.32 24.05
C CYS A 39 -0.29 14.40 22.88
N GLY A 40 -0.66 13.93 21.68
CA GLY A 40 0.20 13.94 20.49
C GLY A 40 1.28 12.87 20.45
N ALA A 41 1.46 12.07 21.51
CA ALA A 41 2.47 11.01 21.53
C ALA A 41 2.14 9.86 20.56
N GLU A 42 3.17 9.24 19.98
CA GLU A 42 3.04 7.99 19.23
C GLU A 42 2.47 6.88 20.12
N VAL A 43 1.60 6.03 19.56
CA VAL A 43 0.92 4.97 20.30
C VAL A 43 1.29 3.58 19.77
N ALA A 44 1.39 2.62 20.67
CA ALA A 44 1.61 1.23 20.33
C ALA A 44 0.26 0.55 20.04
N VAL A 45 0.12 -0.05 18.86
CA VAL A 45 -1.07 -0.80 18.47
C VAL A 45 -0.75 -2.29 18.44
N THR A 46 -1.32 -3.05 19.38
CA THR A 46 -1.17 -4.51 19.48
C THR A 46 -2.42 -5.22 18.96
N HIS A 47 -2.88 -4.83 17.77
CA HIS A 47 -3.97 -5.50 17.09
C HIS A 47 -3.40 -6.40 16.00
N THR A 48 -4.05 -7.53 15.77
CA THR A 48 -3.81 -8.37 14.60
C THR A 48 -5.12 -8.46 13.85
N CYS A 49 -5.09 -8.13 12.57
CA CYS A 49 -6.25 -8.24 11.70
C CYS A 49 -6.79 -9.67 11.73
N ASN A 50 -8.10 -9.81 11.79
CA ASN A 50 -8.79 -11.10 11.85
C ASN A 50 -9.90 -11.25 10.78
N GLY A 51 -9.87 -10.38 9.77
CA GLY A 51 -10.72 -10.47 8.60
C GLY A 51 -11.06 -9.13 7.98
N GLY A 52 -11.49 -9.17 6.73
CA GLY A 52 -11.72 -8.03 5.87
C GLY A 52 -11.43 -8.38 4.40
N ASN A 53 -11.39 -7.37 3.55
CA ASN A 53 -11.01 -7.47 2.15
C ASN A 53 -9.74 -6.65 1.91
N ILE A 54 -8.80 -7.20 1.14
CA ILE A 54 -7.61 -6.48 0.69
C ILE A 54 -7.45 -6.59 -0.82
N ILE A 55 -7.31 -5.44 -1.49
CA ILE A 55 -6.90 -5.40 -2.90
C ILE A 55 -5.44 -5.01 -2.94
N VAL A 56 -4.61 -5.86 -3.55
CA VAL A 56 -3.19 -5.58 -3.73
C VAL A 56 -2.97 -5.11 -5.16
N LEU A 57 -2.46 -3.89 -5.29
CA LEU A 57 -2.07 -3.28 -6.55
C LEU A 57 -0.55 -3.44 -6.69
N ASN A 58 -0.14 -4.35 -7.56
CA ASN A 58 1.24 -4.59 -7.93
C ASN A 58 1.54 -4.03 -9.33
N GLY A 59 2.82 -3.88 -9.66
CA GLY A 59 3.27 -3.38 -10.95
C GLY A 59 4.46 -2.44 -10.83
N THR A 60 5.15 -2.18 -11.95
CA THR A 60 6.33 -1.31 -11.98
C THR A 60 5.97 0.16 -11.68
N CYS A 61 6.99 1.00 -11.51
CA CYS A 61 6.81 2.45 -11.43
C CYS A 61 6.13 2.97 -12.71
N GLY A 62 5.17 3.89 -12.58
CA GLY A 62 4.36 4.37 -13.71
C GLY A 62 3.20 3.47 -14.13
N SER A 63 2.99 2.31 -13.48
CA SER A 63 1.84 1.44 -13.80
C SER A 63 0.48 1.98 -13.33
N GLY A 64 0.46 2.99 -12.47
CA GLY A 64 -0.75 3.63 -11.96
C GLY A 64 -1.18 3.20 -10.55
N LYS A 65 -0.44 2.32 -9.86
CA LYS A 65 -0.81 1.80 -8.51
C LYS A 65 -1.31 2.89 -7.55
N THR A 66 -0.50 3.93 -7.34
CA THR A 66 -0.82 5.01 -6.39
C THR A 66 -2.09 5.75 -6.79
N THR A 67 -2.25 6.11 -8.07
CA THR A 67 -3.46 6.76 -8.58
C THR A 67 -4.71 5.91 -8.35
N ILE A 68 -4.62 4.61 -8.62
CA ILE A 68 -5.73 3.68 -8.38
C ILE A 68 -6.02 3.55 -6.89
N ALA A 69 -4.99 3.50 -6.03
CA ALA A 69 -5.16 3.47 -4.58
C ALA A 69 -5.84 4.74 -4.04
N GLU A 70 -5.46 5.93 -4.53
CA GLU A 70 -6.08 7.21 -4.16
C GLU A 70 -7.58 7.23 -4.50
N LEU A 71 -7.94 6.79 -5.70
CA LEU A 71 -9.34 6.69 -6.11
C LEU A 71 -10.13 5.63 -5.31
N PHE A 72 -9.49 4.55 -4.85
CA PHE A 72 -10.12 3.64 -3.88
C PHE A 72 -10.32 4.31 -2.52
N ALA A 73 -9.38 5.15 -2.08
CA ALA A 73 -9.54 5.92 -0.85
C ALA A 73 -10.72 6.90 -0.94
N ASP A 74 -10.91 7.56 -2.09
CA ASP A 74 -12.08 8.40 -2.37
C ASP A 74 -13.40 7.61 -2.30
N LYS A 75 -13.35 6.31 -2.62
CA LYS A 75 -14.47 5.35 -2.47
C LYS A 75 -14.58 4.75 -1.05
N GLY A 76 -13.85 5.27 -0.06
CA GLY A 76 -13.95 4.88 1.34
C GLY A 76 -13.10 3.69 1.78
N TRP A 77 -12.17 3.23 0.94
CA TRP A 77 -11.16 2.25 1.35
C TRP A 77 -10.04 2.94 2.13
N LEU A 78 -9.31 2.18 2.96
CA LEU A 78 -8.08 2.68 3.56
C LEU A 78 -6.87 2.14 2.81
N THR A 79 -5.84 2.96 2.62
CA THR A 79 -4.71 2.63 1.75
C THR A 79 -3.41 2.47 2.54
N VAL A 80 -2.68 1.41 2.23
CA VAL A 80 -1.26 1.24 2.54
C VAL A 80 -0.48 1.47 1.25
N ASP A 81 0.47 2.41 1.26
CA ASP A 81 1.36 2.65 0.12
C ASP A 81 2.81 2.36 0.53
N GLY A 82 3.54 1.62 -0.31
CA GLY A 82 4.89 1.17 -0.02
C GLY A 82 5.88 2.32 0.22
N ASP A 83 5.74 3.45 -0.49
CA ASP A 83 6.62 4.60 -0.28
C ASP A 83 6.31 5.30 1.05
N CYS A 84 5.04 5.31 1.45
CA CYS A 84 4.60 5.78 2.76
C CYS A 84 5.10 4.87 3.89
N ALA A 85 4.99 3.55 3.74
CA ALA A 85 5.51 2.58 4.71
C ALA A 85 7.03 2.72 4.91
N ILE A 86 7.80 2.95 3.83
CA ILE A 86 9.23 3.26 3.92
C ILE A 86 9.49 4.53 4.74
N GLN A 87 8.63 5.54 4.63
CA GLN A 87 8.76 6.79 5.41
C GLN A 87 8.47 6.54 6.90
N SER A 88 7.39 5.80 7.22
CA SER A 88 7.06 5.36 8.58
C SER A 88 8.21 4.57 9.21
N LEU A 89 8.72 3.56 8.51
CA LEU A 89 9.81 2.69 8.97
C LEU A 89 11.09 3.48 9.27
N ARG A 90 11.51 4.35 8.33
CA ARG A 90 12.72 5.17 8.50
C ARG A 90 12.60 6.13 9.67
N HIS A 91 11.41 6.70 9.90
CA HIS A 91 11.13 7.54 11.06
C HIS A 91 11.28 6.74 12.35
N LYS A 92 10.59 5.60 12.47
CA LYS A 92 10.66 4.71 13.65
C LYS A 92 12.08 4.23 13.95
N LYS A 93 12.87 3.94 12.91
CA LYS A 93 14.27 3.49 13.07
C LYS A 93 15.25 4.64 13.33
N GLY A 94 14.89 5.88 13.02
CA GLY A 94 15.83 7.01 13.05
C GLY A 94 16.96 6.93 12.01
N THR A 95 16.86 6.08 11.00
CA THR A 95 17.88 5.91 9.93
C THR A 95 17.24 5.73 8.56
N LYS A 96 18.00 6.00 7.49
CA LYS A 96 17.57 5.83 6.10
C LYS A 96 17.66 4.37 5.61
N GLN A 97 18.50 3.56 6.25
CA GLN A 97 18.73 2.17 5.88
C GLN A 97 17.70 1.26 6.53
N TYR A 98 17.22 0.28 5.76
CA TYR A 98 16.31 -0.76 6.21
C TYR A 98 16.49 -2.00 5.35
N GLU A 99 16.15 -3.15 5.92
CA GLU A 99 16.10 -4.43 5.24
C GLU A 99 14.70 -4.66 4.65
N TRP A 100 14.62 -5.45 3.58
CA TRP A 100 13.33 -5.73 2.91
C TRP A 100 12.30 -6.40 3.83
N ASN A 101 12.78 -7.27 4.74
CA ASN A 101 11.92 -7.90 5.74
C ASN A 101 11.31 -6.89 6.71
N GLU A 102 12.04 -5.85 7.10
CA GLU A 102 11.52 -4.80 7.98
C GLU A 102 10.43 -3.97 7.30
N LEU A 103 10.57 -3.72 5.99
CA LEU A 103 9.51 -3.07 5.21
C LEU A 103 8.26 -3.96 5.13
N THR A 104 8.44 -5.26 4.95
CA THR A 104 7.30 -6.20 4.96
C THR A 104 6.60 -6.16 6.32
N GLU A 105 7.35 -6.20 7.42
CA GLU A 105 6.80 -6.12 8.78
C GLU A 105 6.08 -4.79 9.05
N GLU A 106 6.62 -3.68 8.55
CA GLU A 106 5.96 -2.38 8.64
C GLU A 106 4.63 -2.37 7.88
N ILE A 107 4.61 -2.86 6.63
CA ILE A 107 3.37 -2.98 5.83
C ILE A 107 2.32 -3.83 6.55
N ILE A 108 2.75 -4.94 7.16
CA ILE A 108 1.86 -5.80 7.96
C ILE A 108 1.27 -5.02 9.15
N CYS A 109 2.12 -4.31 9.88
CA CYS A 109 1.71 -3.48 11.01
C CYS A 109 0.72 -2.40 10.56
N GLU A 110 0.95 -1.76 9.42
CA GLU A 110 0.04 -0.78 8.84
C GLU A 110 -1.32 -1.39 8.45
N ILE A 111 -1.35 -2.60 7.86
CA ILE A 111 -2.60 -3.34 7.60
C ILE A 111 -3.35 -3.61 8.90
N ASP A 112 -2.65 -4.10 9.92
CA ASP A 112 -3.23 -4.39 11.23
C ASP A 112 -3.83 -3.11 11.84
N ILE A 113 -3.09 -2.00 11.85
CA ILE A 113 -3.57 -0.70 12.33
C ILE A 113 -4.85 -0.27 11.59
N LEU A 114 -4.85 -0.27 10.26
CA LEU A 114 -6.00 0.21 9.47
C LEU A 114 -7.24 -0.68 9.65
N SER A 115 -7.03 -1.98 9.89
CA SER A 115 -8.13 -2.93 10.07
C SER A 115 -8.99 -2.70 11.31
N LEU A 116 -8.52 -1.88 12.26
CA LEU A 116 -9.31 -1.37 13.40
C LEU A 116 -10.41 -0.37 12.97
N PHE A 117 -10.22 0.28 11.82
CA PHE A 117 -11.02 1.41 11.34
C PHE A 117 -11.85 1.05 10.11
N CYS A 118 -11.35 0.21 9.22
CA CYS A 118 -12.07 -0.23 8.03
C CYS A 118 -11.80 -1.71 7.73
N LYS A 119 -12.79 -2.38 7.15
CA LYS A 119 -12.65 -3.77 6.68
C LYS A 119 -12.12 -3.89 5.26
N ASN A 120 -12.02 -2.79 4.51
CA ASN A 120 -11.59 -2.78 3.12
C ASN A 120 -10.28 -1.98 3.02
N ILE A 121 -9.21 -2.66 2.62
CA ILE A 121 -7.86 -2.08 2.54
C ILE A 121 -7.33 -2.23 1.11
N VAL A 122 -6.64 -1.21 0.60
CA VAL A 122 -5.87 -1.31 -0.65
C VAL A 122 -4.39 -1.23 -0.30
N LEU A 123 -3.60 -2.19 -0.79
CA LEU A 123 -2.15 -2.18 -0.70
C LEU A 123 -1.54 -1.81 -2.05
N SER A 124 -0.94 -0.63 -2.16
CA SER A 124 -0.13 -0.19 -3.29
C SER A 124 1.34 -0.50 -3.01
N HIS A 125 1.84 -1.63 -3.48
CA HIS A 125 3.22 -2.04 -3.20
C HIS A 125 3.76 -2.98 -4.29
N VAL A 126 5.08 -2.94 -4.51
CA VAL A 126 5.75 -3.87 -5.41
C VAL A 126 6.03 -5.16 -4.66
N ILE A 127 5.33 -6.23 -5.03
CA ILE A 127 5.60 -7.58 -4.51
C ILE A 127 6.38 -8.34 -5.58
N LEU A 128 7.56 -8.85 -5.21
CA LEU A 128 8.38 -9.66 -6.11
C LEU A 128 7.88 -11.11 -6.18
N PRO A 129 8.16 -11.84 -7.28
CA PRO A 129 7.77 -13.25 -7.41
C PRO A 129 8.24 -14.13 -6.23
N GLU A 130 9.45 -13.90 -5.72
CA GLU A 130 10.00 -14.60 -4.57
C GLU A 130 9.25 -14.32 -3.25
N ASP A 131 8.67 -13.13 -3.11
CA ASP A 131 7.96 -12.70 -1.89
C ASP A 131 6.46 -13.00 -1.93
N TYR A 132 5.92 -13.38 -3.09
CA TYR A 132 4.48 -13.63 -3.28
C TYR A 132 3.88 -14.55 -2.22
N LYS A 133 4.52 -15.71 -1.98
CA LYS A 133 4.01 -16.70 -1.00
C LYS A 133 3.94 -16.13 0.41
N LYS A 134 4.95 -15.34 0.79
CA LYS A 134 5.00 -14.68 2.10
C LYS A 134 3.80 -13.75 2.28
N PHE A 135 3.46 -12.94 1.28
CA PHE A 135 2.28 -12.07 1.34
C PHE A 135 0.97 -12.85 1.40
N VAL A 136 0.84 -13.94 0.65
CA VAL A 136 -0.35 -14.81 0.73
C VAL A 136 -0.51 -15.39 2.14
N GLU A 137 0.54 -15.96 2.72
CA GLU A 137 0.53 -16.50 4.09
C GLU A 137 0.16 -15.42 5.14
N ILE A 138 0.64 -14.20 4.96
CA ILE A 138 0.28 -13.04 5.79
C ILE A 138 -1.22 -12.73 5.71
N PHE A 139 -1.80 -12.75 4.51
CA PHE A 139 -3.22 -12.45 4.32
C PHE A 139 -4.11 -13.58 4.84
N GLU A 140 -3.75 -14.84 4.56
CA GLU A 140 -4.47 -16.02 5.04
C GLU A 140 -4.45 -16.13 6.57
N SER A 141 -3.30 -15.90 7.20
CA SER A 141 -3.19 -15.91 8.68
C SER A 141 -4.01 -14.81 9.35
N ARG A 142 -4.36 -13.74 8.63
CA ARG A 142 -5.26 -12.66 9.07
C ARG A 142 -6.72 -12.86 8.65
N ASN A 143 -7.03 -13.99 8.02
CA ASN A 143 -8.36 -14.29 7.48
C ASN A 143 -8.87 -13.20 6.51
N LEU A 144 -7.96 -12.57 5.77
CA LEU A 144 -8.29 -11.54 4.77
C LEU A 144 -8.70 -12.22 3.47
N LYS A 145 -9.82 -11.77 2.90
CA LYS A 145 -10.13 -12.04 1.49
C LYS A 145 -9.27 -11.14 0.63
N TYR A 146 -8.39 -11.71 -0.17
CA TYR A 146 -7.44 -10.91 -0.95
C TYR A 146 -7.69 -11.04 -2.45
N LYS A 147 -7.44 -9.94 -3.17
CA LYS A 147 -7.41 -9.89 -4.62
C LYS A 147 -6.07 -9.31 -5.06
N LEU A 148 -5.33 -10.05 -5.87
CA LEU A 148 -3.99 -9.69 -6.31
C LEU A 148 -4.06 -9.20 -7.76
N ILE A 149 -3.80 -7.92 -7.98
CA ILE A 149 -3.87 -7.28 -9.28
C ILE A 149 -2.46 -6.87 -9.72
N LEU A 150 -2.07 -7.25 -10.93
CA LEU A 150 -0.85 -6.77 -11.56
C LEU A 150 -1.22 -5.76 -12.65
N LEU A 151 -0.96 -4.48 -12.40
CA LEU A 151 -1.05 -3.44 -13.42
C LEU A 151 0.18 -3.52 -14.32
N LYS A 152 -0.04 -3.92 -15.57
CA LYS A 152 1.00 -4.20 -16.55
C LYS A 152 0.69 -3.49 -17.88
N PRO A 153 0.74 -2.14 -17.91
CA PRO A 153 0.66 -1.41 -19.17
C PRO A 153 1.88 -1.76 -20.03
N GLN A 154 1.86 -1.40 -21.30
CA GLN A 154 3.03 -1.45 -22.17
C GLN A 154 4.19 -0.67 -21.52
N TYR A 155 5.40 -1.21 -21.66
CA TYR A 155 6.61 -0.64 -21.06
C TYR A 155 6.75 0.87 -21.34
N GLN A 156 6.55 1.27 -22.59
CA GLN A 156 6.72 2.67 -22.99
C GLN A 156 5.70 3.59 -22.32
N VAL A 157 4.45 3.13 -22.17
CA VAL A 157 3.40 3.86 -21.43
C VAL A 157 3.79 4.02 -19.95
N ALA A 158 4.36 2.98 -19.32
CA ALA A 158 4.84 3.09 -17.94
C ALA A 158 5.98 4.11 -17.80
N VAL A 159 6.93 4.12 -18.74
CA VAL A 159 8.03 5.09 -18.79
C VAL A 159 7.50 6.51 -18.95
N GLU A 160 6.63 6.74 -19.92
CA GLU A 160 6.02 8.05 -20.17
C GLU A 160 5.25 8.57 -18.96
N ARG A 161 4.39 7.74 -18.35
CA ARG A 161 3.69 8.07 -17.10
C ARG A 161 4.66 8.41 -15.97
N CYS A 162 5.78 7.69 -15.85
CA CYS A 162 6.78 7.97 -14.82
C CYS A 162 7.51 9.30 -15.04
N GLN A 163 7.70 9.70 -16.30
CA GLN A 163 8.36 10.95 -16.67
C GLN A 163 7.45 12.17 -16.55
N THR A 164 6.14 12.02 -16.77
CA THR A 164 5.17 13.12 -16.75
C THR A 164 4.45 13.29 -15.42
N ARG A 165 4.53 12.32 -14.51
CA ARG A 165 3.86 12.41 -13.20
C ARG A 165 4.37 13.58 -12.37
N THR A 166 3.46 14.17 -11.61
CA THR A 166 3.73 15.25 -10.65
C THR A 166 3.69 14.78 -9.20
N CYS A 167 3.25 13.54 -8.97
CA CYS A 167 3.04 12.97 -7.64
C CYS A 167 4.35 12.59 -6.92
N HIS A 168 5.46 12.38 -7.64
CA HIS A 168 6.77 12.15 -7.02
C HIS A 168 7.70 13.34 -7.20
N THR A 169 8.50 13.61 -6.18
CA THR A 169 9.50 14.69 -6.19
C THR A 169 10.73 14.37 -7.05
N SER A 170 10.92 13.11 -7.45
CA SER A 170 11.96 12.68 -8.36
C SER A 170 11.46 11.66 -9.38
N ILE A 171 12.05 11.71 -10.58
CA ILE A 171 11.78 10.75 -11.64
C ILE A 171 12.56 9.47 -11.32
N THR A 172 11.87 8.33 -11.36
CA THR A 172 12.54 7.03 -11.20
C THR A 172 13.39 6.77 -12.45
N PRO A 173 14.69 6.47 -12.31
CA PRO A 173 15.53 6.14 -13.45
C PRO A 173 14.94 4.97 -14.25
N GLU A 174 14.91 5.09 -15.57
CA GLU A 174 14.29 4.11 -16.48
C GLU A 174 14.82 2.68 -16.25
N LYS A 175 16.11 2.51 -15.93
CA LYS A 175 16.70 1.21 -15.60
C LYS A 175 15.94 0.45 -14.50
N TRP A 176 15.38 1.16 -13.52
CA TRP A 176 14.59 0.57 -12.45
C TRP A 176 13.17 0.26 -12.90
N ILE A 177 12.58 1.12 -13.74
CA ILE A 177 11.28 0.85 -14.37
C ILE A 177 11.38 -0.45 -15.16
N LYS A 178 12.41 -0.59 -16.00
CA LYS A 178 12.71 -1.79 -16.79
C LYS A 178 12.95 -3.01 -15.91
N HIS A 179 13.80 -2.89 -14.90
CA HIS A 179 14.10 -3.99 -13.99
C HIS A 179 12.82 -4.58 -13.38
N PHE A 180 11.97 -3.75 -12.78
CA PHE A 180 10.71 -4.25 -12.21
C PHE A 180 9.71 -4.67 -13.28
N TYR A 181 9.69 -4.04 -14.45
CA TYR A 181 8.82 -4.47 -15.55
C TYR A 181 9.13 -5.90 -16.00
N ASP A 182 10.42 -6.22 -16.11
CA ASP A 182 10.93 -7.52 -16.55
C ASP A 182 10.81 -8.59 -15.44
N VAL A 183 11.01 -8.22 -14.17
CA VAL A 183 10.96 -9.15 -13.03
C VAL A 183 9.54 -9.44 -12.56
N LEU A 184 8.60 -8.50 -12.68
CA LEU A 184 7.20 -8.68 -12.26
C LEU A 184 6.42 -9.49 -13.30
N VAL A 185 6.78 -10.76 -13.41
CA VAL A 185 6.14 -11.78 -14.26
C VAL A 185 5.53 -12.82 -13.32
N PHE A 186 4.21 -12.92 -13.38
CA PHE A 186 3.41 -13.82 -12.56
C PHE A 186 2.56 -14.69 -13.48
N ASP A 187 2.19 -15.87 -12.99
CA ASP A 187 1.15 -16.68 -13.63
C ASP A 187 -0.22 -15.97 -13.47
N GLN A 188 -1.10 -16.10 -14.46
CA GLN A 188 -2.48 -15.63 -14.38
C GLN A 188 -3.26 -16.29 -13.23
N HIS A 189 -2.82 -17.46 -12.75
CA HIS A 189 -3.37 -18.09 -11.56
C HIS A 189 -2.95 -17.42 -10.24
N GLN A 190 -1.89 -16.59 -10.25
CA GLN A 190 -1.38 -15.88 -9.06
C GLN A 190 -1.90 -14.45 -8.98
N PHE A 191 -1.96 -13.75 -10.11
CA PHE A 191 -2.41 -12.37 -10.22
C PHE A 191 -3.38 -12.22 -11.38
N ASP A 192 -4.44 -11.44 -11.19
CA ASP A 192 -5.19 -10.91 -12.32
C ASP A 192 -4.36 -9.81 -12.99
N ILE A 193 -3.90 -10.08 -14.21
CA ILE A 193 -3.07 -9.16 -14.97
C ILE A 193 -3.97 -8.22 -15.77
N ILE A 194 -3.77 -6.91 -15.59
CA ILE A 194 -4.49 -5.87 -16.31
C ILE A 194 -3.49 -5.05 -17.11
N ASP A 195 -3.59 -5.12 -18.44
CA ASP A 195 -2.98 -4.13 -19.32
C ASP A 195 -3.87 -2.88 -19.32
N ASN A 196 -3.42 -1.83 -18.63
CA ASN A 196 -4.11 -0.56 -18.51
C ASN A 196 -3.42 0.54 -19.35
N SER A 197 -2.82 0.18 -20.49
CA SER A 197 -2.17 1.15 -21.39
C SER A 197 -3.15 2.19 -21.91
N ASP A 198 -4.28 1.71 -22.42
CA ASP A 198 -5.30 2.51 -23.10
C ASP A 198 -6.54 2.77 -22.22
N MET A 199 -6.41 2.50 -20.91
CA MET A 199 -7.47 2.68 -19.93
C MET A 199 -7.28 3.98 -19.16
N THR A 200 -8.38 4.67 -18.85
CA THR A 200 -8.38 5.71 -17.83
C THR A 200 -8.20 5.10 -16.43
N ALA A 201 -7.95 5.95 -15.43
CA ALA A 201 -7.84 5.47 -14.05
C ALA A 201 -9.20 4.93 -13.55
N GLU A 202 -10.28 5.56 -13.99
CA GLU A 202 -11.67 5.18 -13.73
C GLU A 202 -11.99 3.81 -14.35
N ASP A 203 -11.69 3.62 -15.64
CA ASP A 203 -11.88 2.32 -16.32
C ASP A 203 -11.10 1.20 -15.61
N THR A 204 -9.88 1.52 -15.17
CA THR A 204 -9.01 0.56 -14.47
C THR A 204 -9.65 0.13 -13.15
N ILE A 205 -10.26 1.05 -12.40
CA ILE A 205 -10.96 0.72 -11.16
C ILE A 205 -12.20 -0.10 -11.40
N GLU A 206 -13.02 0.26 -12.38
CA GLU A 206 -14.21 -0.53 -12.73
C GLU A 206 -13.82 -1.97 -13.06
N ARG A 207 -12.75 -2.14 -13.84
CA ARG A 207 -12.20 -3.45 -14.16
C ARG A 207 -11.73 -4.23 -12.93
N ILE A 208 -11.04 -3.58 -11.98
CA ILE A 208 -10.60 -4.22 -10.73
C ILE A 208 -11.80 -4.61 -9.87
N GLN A 209 -12.80 -3.74 -9.75
CA GLN A 209 -14.01 -4.01 -8.98
C GLN A 209 -14.76 -5.23 -9.55
N ASP A 210 -14.93 -5.29 -10.87
CA ASP A 210 -15.51 -6.44 -11.57
C ASP A 210 -14.79 -7.75 -11.25
N LEU A 211 -13.46 -7.73 -11.16
CA LEU A 211 -12.67 -8.90 -10.82
C LEU A 211 -12.81 -9.27 -9.33
N ALA A 212 -12.88 -8.27 -8.45
CA ALA A 212 -13.00 -8.46 -7.00
C ALA A 212 -14.37 -9.01 -6.58
N TYR A 213 -15.45 -8.70 -7.30
CA TYR A 213 -16.81 -9.19 -7.02
C TYR A 213 -17.16 -10.54 -7.68
N ARG A 214 -16.24 -11.14 -8.45
CA ARG A 214 -16.42 -12.46 -9.09
C ARG A 214 -15.94 -13.65 -8.25
N GLY A 215 -15.42 -13.42 -7.04
CA GLY A 215 -14.96 -14.46 -6.09
C GLY A 215 -15.76 -14.43 -4.80
#